data_AF-A0A7R9PXA0-F1
#
_entry.id   AF-A0A7R9PXA0-F1
#
_cell.length_a   1.000
_cell.length_b   1.000
_cell.length_c   1.000
_cell.angle_alpha   90.00
_cell.angle_beta   90.00
_cell.angle_gamma   90.00
#
_symmetry.space_group_name_H-M   'P 1'
#
loop_
_entity.id
_entity.type
_entity.pdbx_description
1 polymer ?
#
loop_
_entity_poly.entity_id
_entity_poly.type
_entity_poly.pdbx_seq_one_letter_code
_entity_poly.pdbx_strand_id
1 'polypeptide(L)'
;MGSEDAEIVRQVWDSYLPVAFRLDPEEEASLHAPQPHYTMVSRLSYFPLVLEKALKHLLRSEEKRETGDLWLESDGTPLKWHYPVGVLFDLLGACIPWTVTIHFRHFPEHQLVRCQSRAAVEAHLIHALKESDALRNRSQVMSSLQKKDHNQLWLGVCNDKFDQFWAVNRKLNASDPRYVPLRVHARDQTVRQKLVKPVMEGRETTLADAVDAVLGADAAGKRILIHGLEVPPETPLLWLSKHMSHCDNFVHICAL
;
A
#
# COMPACT_ATOMS: atom_id res chain seq x y z
N MET A 1 15.13 11.95 -17.15
CA MET A 1 13.78 11.36 -17.06
C MET A 1 13.00 11.94 -18.22
N GLY A 2 12.48 11.10 -19.13
CA GLY A 2 11.65 11.60 -20.22
C GLY A 2 10.38 12.24 -19.67
N SER A 3 9.70 13.08 -20.46
CA SER A 3 8.40 13.65 -20.07
C SER A 3 7.36 12.56 -19.80
N GLU A 4 7.42 11.46 -20.55
CA GLU A 4 6.51 10.30 -20.43
C GLU A 4 6.71 9.53 -19.11
N ASP A 5 7.96 9.33 -18.68
CA ASP A 5 8.28 8.67 -17.39
C ASP A 5 7.72 9.46 -16.19
N ALA A 6 7.73 10.80 -16.27
CA ALA A 6 7.18 11.66 -15.22
C ALA A 6 5.65 11.55 -15.13
N GLU A 7 5.00 11.33 -16.27
CA GLU A 7 3.55 11.16 -16.35
C GLU A 7 3.12 9.86 -15.66
N ILE A 8 3.87 8.77 -15.83
CA ILE A 8 3.56 7.48 -15.20
C ILE A 8 3.56 7.58 -13.68
N VAL A 9 4.57 8.25 -13.11
CA VAL A 9 4.65 8.49 -11.65
C VAL A 9 3.44 9.27 -11.15
N ARG A 10 2.94 10.21 -11.95
CA ARG A 10 1.73 11.00 -11.64
C ARG A 10 0.46 10.15 -11.77
N GLN A 11 0.35 9.30 -12.79
CA GLN A 11 -0.78 8.39 -12.97
C GLN A 11 -0.86 7.35 -11.83
N VAL A 12 0.28 6.81 -11.39
CA VAL A 12 0.37 5.93 -10.21
C VAL A 12 -0.13 6.66 -8.96
N TRP A 13 0.25 7.93 -8.78
CA TRP A 13 -0.24 8.76 -7.68
C TRP A 13 -1.74 9.00 -7.73
N ASP A 14 -2.25 9.42 -8.89
CA ASP A 14 -3.65 9.74 -9.14
C ASP A 14 -4.51 8.48 -9.37
N SER A 15 -4.12 7.34 -8.79
CA SER A 15 -4.84 6.08 -8.91
C SER A 15 -5.76 5.84 -7.70
N TYR A 16 -7.07 5.68 -7.97
CA TYR A 16 -8.11 5.59 -6.95
C TYR A 16 -9.01 4.38 -7.16
N LEU A 17 -9.63 3.93 -6.07
CA LEU A 17 -10.62 2.86 -6.02
C LEU A 17 -11.95 3.41 -5.49
N PRO A 18 -13.09 3.12 -6.15
CA PRO A 18 -14.40 3.38 -5.58
C PRO A 18 -14.64 2.37 -4.45
N VAL A 19 -14.77 2.84 -3.21
CA VAL A 19 -14.98 2.01 -2.02
C VAL A 19 -16.34 2.34 -1.40
N ALA A 20 -17.08 1.29 -1.06
CA ALA A 20 -18.34 1.35 -0.31
C ALA A 20 -18.09 0.85 1.12
N PHE A 21 -17.99 1.77 2.07
CA PHE A 21 -17.88 1.44 3.49
C PHE A 21 -19.25 1.19 4.09
N ARG A 22 -19.40 0.07 4.80
CA ARG A 22 -20.62 -0.27 5.55
C ARG A 22 -20.26 -0.72 6.96
N LEU A 23 -21.22 -0.60 7.88
CA LEU A 23 -21.11 -1.19 9.20
C LEU A 23 -21.49 -2.67 9.11
N ASP A 24 -20.86 -3.50 9.93
CA ASP A 24 -21.33 -4.87 10.12
C ASP A 24 -22.77 -4.91 10.66
N PRO A 25 -23.66 -5.77 10.12
CA PRO A 25 -25.06 -5.83 10.56
C PRO A 25 -25.25 -6.20 12.03
N GLU A 26 -24.37 -7.02 12.63
CA GLU A 26 -24.47 -7.40 14.05
C GLU A 26 -24.06 -6.26 14.98
N GLU A 27 -23.34 -5.28 14.44
CA GLU A 27 -22.90 -4.10 15.16
C GLU A 27 -23.85 -2.92 15.02
N GLU A 28 -24.95 -3.11 14.31
CA GLU A 28 -25.97 -2.10 14.14
C GLU A 28 -26.92 -2.07 15.35
N ALA A 29 -26.85 -0.99 16.13
CA ALA A 29 -27.74 -0.81 17.28
C ALA A 29 -29.15 -0.32 16.88
N SER A 30 -29.34 -0.01 15.60
CA SER A 30 -30.48 0.76 15.09
C SER A 30 -31.46 -0.14 14.33
N LEU A 31 -32.73 0.26 14.28
CA LEU A 31 -33.76 -0.41 13.48
C LEU A 31 -33.58 -0.20 11.96
N HIS A 32 -32.72 0.73 11.53
CA HIS A 32 -32.54 1.12 10.12
C HIS A 32 -31.07 1.28 9.76
N ALA A 33 -30.55 0.36 8.94
CA ALA A 33 -29.17 0.35 8.47
C ALA A 33 -28.72 1.71 7.93
N PRO A 34 -27.60 2.27 8.41
CA PRO A 34 -27.03 3.45 7.80
C PRO A 34 -26.67 3.11 6.34
N GLN A 35 -27.00 4.01 5.43
CA GLN A 35 -26.63 3.85 4.02
C GLN A 35 -25.10 3.78 3.90
N PRO A 36 -24.56 2.88 3.05
CA PRO A 36 -23.11 2.78 2.84
C PRO A 36 -22.49 4.13 2.45
N HIS A 37 -21.29 4.39 2.95
CA HIS A 37 -20.51 5.57 2.58
C HIS A 37 -19.63 5.27 1.37
N TYR A 38 -19.93 5.91 0.23
CA TYR A 38 -19.16 5.76 -1.00
C TYR A 38 -18.09 6.84 -1.12
N THR A 39 -16.85 6.46 -1.40
CA THR A 39 -15.77 7.42 -1.61
C THR A 39 -14.68 6.86 -2.52
N MET A 40 -13.92 7.75 -3.17
CA MET A 40 -12.72 7.39 -3.92
C MET A 40 -11.54 7.33 -2.97
N VAL A 41 -10.91 6.17 -2.85
CA VAL A 41 -9.75 5.94 -1.96
C VAL A 41 -8.50 5.77 -2.82
N SER A 42 -7.45 6.54 -2.53
CA SER A 42 -6.16 6.39 -3.23
C SER A 42 -5.58 4.99 -3.00
N ARG A 43 -5.14 4.34 -4.07
CA ARG A 43 -4.47 3.03 -4.02
C ARG A 43 -3.19 3.07 -3.16
N LEU A 44 -2.53 4.22 -3.12
CA LEU A 44 -1.27 4.41 -2.39
C LEU A 44 -1.45 4.67 -0.89
N SER A 45 -2.69 4.93 -0.44
CA SER A 45 -2.98 5.24 0.95
C SER A 45 -3.12 3.97 1.79
N TYR A 46 -3.38 4.16 3.09
CA TYR A 46 -3.69 3.12 4.07
C TYR A 46 -5.07 3.38 4.65
N PHE A 47 -5.85 2.31 4.88
CA PHE A 47 -7.22 2.44 5.34
C PHE A 47 -7.43 3.34 6.57
N PRO A 48 -6.62 3.25 7.64
CA PRO A 48 -6.81 4.10 8.82
C PRO A 48 -6.76 5.61 8.54
N LEU A 49 -6.17 6.04 7.40
CA LEU A 49 -6.09 7.45 7.01
C LEU A 49 -7.35 7.97 6.31
N VAL A 50 -8.20 7.08 5.82
CA VAL A 50 -9.39 7.43 5.03
C VAL A 50 -10.71 7.12 5.72
N LEU A 51 -10.67 6.42 6.86
CA LEU A 51 -11.87 5.98 7.59
C LEU A 51 -12.60 7.11 8.33
N GLU A 52 -11.95 8.23 8.66
CA GLU A 52 -12.56 9.27 9.50
C GLU A 52 -13.91 9.76 8.96
N LYS A 53 -14.00 9.98 7.64
CA LYS A 53 -15.23 10.45 6.99
C LYS A 53 -16.30 9.36 6.96
N ALA A 54 -15.92 8.11 6.68
CA ALA A 54 -16.83 6.97 6.67
C ALA A 54 -17.41 6.73 8.08
N LEU A 55 -16.57 6.78 9.11
CA LEU A 55 -16.99 6.62 10.50
C LEU A 55 -17.95 7.73 10.95
N LYS A 56 -17.68 8.99 10.60
CA LYS A 56 -18.60 10.12 10.90
C LYS A 56 -19.97 9.97 10.21
N HIS A 57 -20.02 9.33 9.05
CA HIS A 57 -21.27 9.09 8.32
C HIS A 57 -22.04 7.88 8.87
N LEU A 58 -21.33 6.80 9.20
CA LEU A 58 -21.93 5.52 9.61
C LEU A 58 -22.28 5.49 11.10
N LEU A 59 -21.53 6.20 11.95
CA LEU A 59 -21.79 6.27 13.38
C LEU A 59 -22.65 7.49 13.71
N ARG A 60 -23.69 7.28 14.52
CA ARG A 60 -24.46 8.38 15.11
C ARG A 60 -23.59 9.13 16.13
N SER A 61 -23.78 10.45 16.25
CA SER A 61 -22.92 11.30 17.10
C SER A 61 -22.91 10.95 18.59
N GLU A 62 -23.89 10.17 19.05
CA GLU A 62 -24.05 9.75 20.45
C GLU A 62 -23.40 8.39 20.74
N GLU A 63 -23.01 7.62 19.72
CA GLU A 63 -22.39 6.30 19.87
C GLU A 63 -20.88 6.45 20.13
N LYS A 64 -20.49 6.48 21.40
CA LYS A 64 -19.09 6.29 21.79
C LYS A 64 -18.71 4.82 21.60
N ARG A 65 -18.14 4.49 20.44
CA ARG A 65 -17.50 3.18 20.22
C ARG A 65 -16.02 3.27 20.51
N GLU A 66 -15.48 2.31 21.25
CA GLU A 66 -14.04 2.16 21.39
C GLU A 66 -13.46 1.78 20.03
N THR A 67 -12.69 2.69 19.43
CA THR A 67 -12.06 2.45 18.11
C THR A 67 -10.80 1.60 18.20
N GLY A 68 -10.40 1.17 19.41
CA GLY A 68 -9.20 0.37 19.64
C GLY A 68 -9.24 -1.02 19.00
N ASP A 69 -10.43 -1.58 18.86
CA ASP A 69 -10.68 -2.87 18.19
C ASP A 69 -11.32 -2.70 16.80
N LEU A 70 -11.23 -1.51 16.20
CA LEU A 70 -11.70 -1.31 14.83
C LEU A 70 -10.87 -2.16 13.86
N TRP A 71 -11.55 -2.95 13.04
CA TRP A 71 -10.94 -3.68 11.92
C TRP A 71 -11.85 -3.67 10.69
N LEU A 72 -11.27 -4.05 9.54
CA LEU A 72 -11.96 -4.03 8.26
C LEU A 72 -11.97 -5.42 7.64
N GLU A 73 -13.05 -5.74 6.95
CA GLU A 73 -13.25 -6.99 6.24
C GLU A 73 -13.68 -6.73 4.79
N SER A 74 -13.28 -7.62 3.88
CA SER A 74 -13.93 -7.75 2.58
C SER A 74 -14.11 -9.22 2.24
N ASP A 75 -15.34 -9.61 1.90
CA ASP A 75 -15.73 -10.98 1.53
C ASP A 75 -15.19 -12.05 2.50
N GLY A 76 -15.37 -11.86 3.81
CA GLY A 76 -14.91 -12.77 4.85
C GLY A 76 -13.41 -12.70 5.15
N THR A 77 -12.67 -11.82 4.48
CA THR A 77 -11.22 -11.69 4.64
C THR A 77 -10.86 -10.43 5.43
N PRO A 78 -10.23 -10.55 6.62
CA PRO A 78 -9.72 -9.41 7.37
C PRO A 78 -8.62 -8.66 6.61
N LEU A 79 -8.69 -7.33 6.57
CA LEU A 79 -7.80 -6.47 5.81
C LEU A 79 -6.63 -5.97 6.66
N LYS A 80 -5.39 -6.27 6.25
CA LYS A 80 -4.17 -5.80 6.91
C LYS A 80 -3.98 -4.30 6.69
N TRP A 81 -4.28 -3.49 7.71
CA TRP A 81 -4.22 -2.02 7.63
C TRP A 81 -2.87 -1.45 7.17
N HIS A 82 -1.78 -2.18 7.40
CA HIS A 82 -0.41 -1.80 7.04
C HIS A 82 -0.03 -2.19 5.61
N TYR A 83 -0.97 -2.71 4.82
CA TYR A 83 -0.80 -2.85 3.37
C TYR A 83 -1.47 -1.66 2.67
N PRO A 84 -0.87 -1.14 1.58
CA PRO A 84 -1.53 -0.12 0.78
C PRO A 84 -2.90 -0.61 0.28
N VAL A 85 -3.88 0.30 0.21
CA VAL A 85 -5.26 -0.02 -0.17
C VAL A 85 -5.32 -0.72 -1.53
N GLY A 86 -4.52 -0.26 -2.50
CA GLY A 86 -4.45 -0.86 -3.83
C GLY A 86 -3.95 -2.31 -3.82
N VAL A 87 -2.97 -2.60 -2.96
CA VAL A 87 -2.42 -3.96 -2.80
C VAL A 87 -3.47 -4.90 -2.24
N LEU A 88 -4.21 -4.48 -1.21
CA LEU A 88 -5.30 -5.28 -0.64
C LEU A 88 -6.39 -5.56 -1.68
N PHE A 89 -6.81 -4.55 -2.45
CA PHE A 89 -7.80 -4.71 -3.50
C PHE A 89 -7.34 -5.70 -4.58
N ASP A 90 -6.12 -5.54 -5.08
CA ASP A 90 -5.54 -6.39 -6.12
C ASP A 90 -5.37 -7.83 -5.63
N LEU A 91 -4.94 -8.04 -4.38
CA LEU A 91 -4.77 -9.35 -3.76
C LEU A 91 -6.07 -10.14 -3.65
N LEU A 92 -7.15 -9.47 -3.29
CA LEU A 92 -8.45 -10.09 -3.10
C LEU A 92 -9.20 -10.28 -4.43
N GLY A 93 -8.76 -9.64 -5.51
CA GLY A 93 -9.46 -9.64 -6.79
C GLY A 93 -10.88 -9.06 -6.66
N ALA A 94 -11.04 -8.07 -5.78
CA ALA A 94 -12.34 -7.52 -5.45
C ALA A 94 -12.99 -6.79 -6.64
N CYS A 95 -14.32 -6.74 -6.65
CA CYS A 95 -15.08 -6.00 -7.65
C CYS A 95 -15.31 -4.55 -7.23
N ILE A 96 -15.49 -3.66 -8.20
CA ILE A 96 -15.86 -2.26 -7.94
C ILE A 96 -17.40 -2.09 -7.95
N PRO A 97 -17.98 -1.25 -7.06
CA PRO A 97 -17.30 -0.59 -5.93
C PRO A 97 -16.87 -1.62 -4.87
N TRP A 98 -15.65 -1.46 -4.35
CA TRP A 98 -15.10 -2.38 -3.39
C TRP A 98 -15.84 -2.27 -2.06
N THR A 99 -16.54 -3.32 -1.67
CA THR A 99 -17.30 -3.35 -0.43
C THR A 99 -16.37 -3.68 0.74
N VAL A 100 -16.29 -2.77 1.68
CA VAL A 100 -15.48 -2.89 2.90
C VAL A 100 -16.40 -2.78 4.11
N THR A 101 -16.47 -3.85 4.90
CA THR A 101 -17.24 -3.88 6.14
C THR A 101 -16.35 -3.39 7.30
N ILE A 102 -16.88 -2.51 8.13
CA ILE A 102 -16.24 -2.00 9.33
C ILE A 102 -16.79 -2.77 10.53
N HIS A 103 -15.88 -3.26 11.36
CA HIS A 103 -16.16 -3.95 12.60
C HIS A 103 -15.51 -3.22 13.78
N PHE A 104 -16.14 -3.28 14.95
CA PHE A 104 -15.71 -2.77 16.24
C PHE A 104 -15.56 -3.88 17.29
N ARG A 105 -16.06 -5.09 17.03
CA ARG A 105 -15.99 -6.25 17.92
C ARG A 105 -15.26 -7.41 17.25
N HIS A 106 -14.97 -8.45 18.02
CA HIS A 106 -14.38 -9.71 17.52
C HIS A 106 -13.10 -9.50 16.70
N PHE A 107 -12.20 -8.64 17.17
CA PHE A 107 -10.95 -8.35 16.48
C PHE A 107 -10.16 -9.65 16.19
N PRO A 108 -9.76 -9.92 14.93
CA PRO A 108 -9.09 -11.17 14.56
C PRO A 108 -7.60 -11.14 14.94
N GLU A 109 -7.31 -11.35 16.22
CA GLU A 109 -5.97 -11.20 16.82
C GLU A 109 -4.87 -12.07 16.18
N HIS A 110 -5.25 -13.21 15.59
CA HIS A 110 -4.31 -14.12 14.93
C HIS A 110 -3.99 -13.74 13.48
N GLN A 111 -4.75 -12.80 12.89
CA GLN A 111 -4.62 -12.42 11.49
C GLN A 111 -4.21 -10.95 11.32
N LEU A 112 -4.62 -10.09 12.26
CA LEU A 112 -4.40 -8.65 12.19
C LEU A 112 -3.59 -8.13 13.39
N VAL A 113 -2.88 -7.03 13.14
CA VAL A 113 -2.25 -6.22 14.18
C VAL A 113 -3.12 -4.99 14.41
N ARG A 114 -3.36 -4.60 15.66
CA ARG A 114 -4.15 -3.40 15.97
C ARG A 114 -3.46 -2.12 15.50
N CYS A 115 -4.22 -1.22 14.87
CA CYS A 115 -3.74 0.12 14.53
C CYS A 115 -4.07 1.09 15.68
N GLN A 116 -3.10 1.31 16.57
CA GLN A 116 -3.33 2.07 17.81
C GLN A 116 -3.60 3.57 17.60
N SER A 117 -3.09 4.16 16.52
CA SER A 117 -3.25 5.59 16.24
C SER A 117 -2.81 5.95 14.82
N ARG A 118 -3.13 7.17 14.39
CA ARG A 118 -2.56 7.78 13.18
C ARG A 118 -1.03 7.85 13.21
N ALA A 119 -0.43 8.03 14.39
CA ALA A 119 1.02 8.04 14.56
C ALA A 119 1.65 6.65 14.31
N ALA A 120 0.91 5.57 14.55
CA ALA A 120 1.37 4.21 14.21
C ALA A 120 1.47 4.02 12.69
N VAL A 121 0.55 4.61 11.92
CA VAL A 121 0.59 4.59 10.45
C VAL A 121 1.76 5.43 9.92
N GLU A 122 1.99 6.61 10.49
CA GLU A 122 3.16 7.43 10.18
C GLU A 122 4.46 6.67 10.45
N ALA A 123 4.59 6.08 11.63
CA ALA A 123 5.75 5.28 12.00
C ALA A 123 5.96 4.10 11.02
N HIS A 124 4.88 3.41 10.64
CA HIS A 124 4.93 2.33 9.65
C HIS A 124 5.49 2.82 8.30
N LEU A 125 4.96 3.92 7.75
CA LEU A 125 5.46 4.50 6.50
C LEU A 125 6.94 4.88 6.60
N ILE A 126 7.34 5.57 7.67
CA ILE A 126 8.72 6.00 7.88
C ILE A 126 9.67 4.81 8.06
N HIS A 127 9.22 3.73 8.71
CA HIS A 127 10.01 2.51 8.84
C HIS A 127 10.19 1.81 7.49
N ALA A 128 9.15 1.73 6.66
CA ALA A 128 9.25 1.17 5.33
C ALA A 128 10.17 2.02 4.43
N LEU A 129 10.10 3.35 4.50
CA LEU A 129 11.03 4.23 3.78
C LEU A 129 12.49 4.04 4.22
N LYS A 130 12.73 3.86 5.53
CA LYS A 130 14.07 3.52 6.05
C LYS A 130 14.57 2.17 5.54
N GLU A 131 13.70 1.16 5.51
CA GLU A 131 14.03 -0.17 4.99
C GLU A 131 14.36 -0.10 3.48
N SER A 132 13.54 0.61 2.71
CA SER A 132 13.80 0.85 1.30
C SER A 132 15.15 1.56 1.09
N ASP A 133 15.44 2.62 1.85
CA ASP A 133 16.73 3.32 1.76
C ASP A 133 17.92 2.45 2.21
N ALA A 134 17.72 1.50 3.14
CA ALA A 134 18.75 0.52 3.49
C ALA A 134 19.12 -0.38 2.30
N LEU A 135 18.12 -0.83 1.54
CA LEU A 135 18.29 -1.64 0.33
C LEU A 135 18.91 -0.84 -0.82
N ARG A 136 18.45 0.40 -1.03
CA ARG A 136 18.88 1.27 -2.13
C ARG A 136 20.25 1.88 -1.87
N ASN A 137 20.38 2.57 -0.74
CA ASN A 137 21.44 3.54 -0.45
C ASN A 137 22.17 3.26 0.88
N ARG A 138 22.03 2.06 1.48
CA ARG A 138 22.64 1.71 2.79
C ARG A 138 22.24 2.68 3.91
N SER A 139 20.99 3.16 3.88
CA SER A 139 20.42 4.10 4.84
C SER A 139 21.05 5.50 4.82
N GLN A 140 21.91 5.83 3.85
CA GLN A 140 22.66 7.09 3.82
C GLN A 140 21.77 8.30 3.54
N VAL A 141 20.81 8.18 2.62
CA VAL A 141 19.97 9.32 2.23
C VAL A 141 18.95 9.60 3.33
N MET A 142 18.25 8.58 3.82
CA MET A 142 17.26 8.72 4.89
C MET A 142 17.88 9.26 6.18
N SER A 143 19.13 8.87 6.51
CA SER A 143 19.85 9.42 7.67
C SER A 143 20.26 10.89 7.51
N SER A 144 20.34 11.39 6.28
CA SER A 144 20.66 12.79 5.99
C SER A 144 19.43 13.71 6.00
N LEU A 145 18.21 13.13 5.96
CA LEU A 145 16.97 13.89 5.97
C LEU A 145 16.66 14.45 7.37
N GLN A 146 16.08 15.64 7.40
CA GLN A 146 15.67 16.29 8.64
C GLN A 146 14.25 15.90 9.03
N LYS A 147 13.85 16.14 10.29
CA LYS A 147 12.47 15.89 10.77
C LYS A 147 11.42 16.57 9.88
N LYS A 148 11.71 17.76 9.35
CA LYS A 148 10.81 18.47 8.42
C LYS A 148 10.61 17.71 7.11
N ASP A 149 11.65 17.03 6.60
CA ASP A 149 11.58 16.24 5.37
C ASP A 149 10.71 14.99 5.61
N HIS A 150 10.87 14.33 6.77
CA HIS A 150 10.01 13.21 7.16
C HIS A 150 8.54 13.63 7.28
N ASN A 151 8.28 14.77 7.95
CA ASN A 151 6.94 15.34 8.05
C ASN A 151 6.37 15.70 6.67
N GLN A 152 7.20 16.20 5.76
CA GLN A 152 6.77 16.55 4.42
C GLN A 152 6.39 15.32 3.59
N LEU A 153 7.16 14.23 3.67
CA LEU A 153 6.79 12.93 3.08
C LEU A 153 5.44 12.46 3.63
N TRP A 154 5.29 12.45 4.94
CA TRP A 154 4.07 12.02 5.62
C TRP A 154 2.83 12.85 5.23
N LEU A 155 2.94 14.18 5.30
CA LEU A 155 1.86 15.09 4.96
C LEU A 155 1.51 15.04 3.47
N GLY A 156 2.51 14.78 2.60
CA GLY A 156 2.29 14.57 1.19
C GLY A 156 1.36 13.39 0.92
N VAL A 157 1.56 12.26 1.61
CA VAL A 157 0.66 11.08 1.53
C VAL A 157 -0.70 11.40 2.14
N CYS A 158 -0.73 11.96 3.35
CA CYS A 158 -1.98 12.23 4.08
C CYS A 158 -2.93 13.17 3.36
N ASN A 159 -2.39 14.19 2.68
CA ASN A 159 -3.16 15.26 2.06
C ASN A 159 -3.26 15.10 0.55
N ASP A 160 -2.80 13.97 0.01
CA ASP A 160 -2.81 13.68 -1.42
C ASP A 160 -2.09 14.78 -2.24
N LYS A 161 -0.90 15.18 -1.78
CA LYS A 161 -0.07 16.24 -2.38
C LYS A 161 1.20 15.67 -3.01
N PHE A 162 1.09 15.32 -4.29
CA PHE A 162 2.18 14.77 -5.11
C PHE A 162 3.47 15.59 -5.04
N ASP A 163 3.41 16.90 -5.35
CA ASP A 163 4.62 17.74 -5.38
C ASP A 163 5.28 17.85 -4.01
N GLN A 164 4.47 17.90 -2.95
CA GLN A 164 4.95 17.92 -1.58
C GLN A 164 5.74 16.64 -1.26
N PHE A 165 5.19 15.48 -1.59
CA PHE A 165 5.86 14.19 -1.38
C PHE A 165 7.13 14.06 -2.23
N TRP A 166 7.01 14.28 -3.55
CA TRP A 166 8.10 14.04 -4.50
C TRP A 166 9.25 15.04 -4.38
N ALA A 167 9.03 16.25 -3.85
CA ALA A 167 10.11 17.19 -3.55
C ALA A 167 11.16 16.60 -2.58
N VAL A 168 10.76 15.69 -1.70
CA VAL A 168 11.68 14.95 -0.83
C VAL A 168 12.00 13.57 -1.41
N ASN A 169 11.00 12.83 -1.90
CA ASN A 169 11.18 11.44 -2.33
C ASN A 169 12.16 11.27 -3.50
N ARG A 170 12.32 12.29 -4.35
CA ARG A 170 13.33 12.30 -5.42
C ARG A 170 14.75 12.15 -4.89
N LYS A 171 15.04 12.61 -3.66
CA LYS A 171 16.37 12.44 -3.02
C LYS A 171 16.64 10.96 -2.73
N LEU A 172 15.66 10.23 -2.21
CA LEU A 172 15.75 8.79 -1.90
C LEU A 172 15.93 7.93 -3.17
N ASN A 173 15.43 8.43 -4.29
CA ASN A 173 15.44 7.74 -5.58
C ASN A 173 16.47 8.31 -6.59
N ALA A 174 17.41 9.15 -6.13
CA ALA A 174 18.34 9.85 -7.00
C ALA A 174 19.36 8.93 -7.70
N SER A 175 19.77 7.86 -7.04
CA SER A 175 20.70 6.85 -7.56
C SER A 175 20.03 5.52 -7.85
N ASP A 176 20.67 4.74 -8.73
CA ASP A 176 20.26 3.36 -8.95
C ASP A 176 20.47 2.53 -7.66
N PRO A 177 19.49 1.70 -7.30
CA PRO A 177 19.49 1.01 -6.03
C PRO A 177 20.48 -0.16 -6.04
N ARG A 178 21.17 -0.40 -4.92
CA ARG A 178 22.00 -1.61 -4.77
C ARG A 178 21.17 -2.89 -4.85
N TYR A 179 20.02 -2.88 -4.17
CA TYR A 179 18.98 -3.90 -4.27
C TYR A 179 17.64 -3.21 -4.47
N VAL A 180 16.81 -3.77 -5.36
CA VAL A 180 15.49 -3.20 -5.63
C VAL A 180 14.57 -3.51 -4.45
N PRO A 181 13.98 -2.49 -3.79
CA PRO A 181 12.97 -2.70 -2.76
C PRO A 181 11.69 -3.20 -3.40
N LEU A 182 11.38 -4.48 -3.16
CA LEU A 182 10.18 -5.14 -3.67
C LEU A 182 9.63 -6.11 -2.65
N ARG A 183 8.32 -6.33 -2.71
CA ARG A 183 7.57 -7.27 -1.88
C ARG A 183 6.63 -8.06 -2.76
N VAL A 184 6.70 -9.38 -2.70
CA VAL A 184 5.78 -10.27 -3.43
C VAL A 184 4.74 -10.79 -2.45
N HIS A 185 3.48 -10.46 -2.72
CA HIS A 185 2.33 -10.79 -1.89
C HIS A 185 1.56 -11.97 -2.51
N ALA A 186 1.17 -12.93 -1.68
CA ALA A 186 0.29 -14.03 -2.07
C ALA A 186 -1.15 -13.79 -1.60
N ARG A 187 -2.11 -14.57 -2.13
CA ARG A 187 -3.55 -14.43 -1.82
C ARG A 187 -3.91 -14.56 -0.34
N ASP A 188 -3.12 -15.31 0.43
CA ASP A 188 -3.25 -15.41 1.89
C ASP A 188 -2.71 -14.17 2.64
N GLN A 189 -2.43 -13.09 1.90
CA GLN A 189 -1.80 -11.87 2.36
C GLN A 189 -0.43 -12.10 3.00
N THR A 190 0.25 -13.22 2.72
CA THR A 190 1.66 -13.38 3.12
C THR A 190 2.56 -12.60 2.17
N VAL A 191 3.64 -12.07 2.71
CA VAL A 191 4.63 -11.30 1.95
C VAL A 191 5.98 -11.99 2.00
N ARG A 192 6.61 -12.09 0.83
CA ARG A 192 7.97 -12.60 0.65
C ARG A 192 8.86 -11.50 0.07
N GLN A 193 10.08 -11.42 0.57
CA GLN A 193 11.06 -10.44 0.14
C GLN A 193 12.45 -11.10 0.13
N LYS A 194 13.20 -10.90 -0.96
CA LYS A 194 14.60 -11.30 -1.08
C LYS A 194 15.41 -10.18 -1.70
N LEU A 195 16.74 -10.26 -1.55
CA LEU A 195 17.65 -9.32 -2.17
C LEU A 195 17.72 -9.59 -3.68
N VAL A 196 17.21 -8.66 -4.49
CA VAL A 196 17.27 -8.72 -5.94
C VAL A 196 18.07 -7.52 -6.45
N LYS A 197 19.10 -7.78 -7.26
CA LYS A 197 19.91 -6.71 -7.87
C LYS A 197 19.21 -6.17 -9.12
N PRO A 198 19.35 -4.88 -9.46
CA PRO A 198 18.82 -4.34 -10.72
C PRO A 198 19.52 -4.91 -11.96
N VAL A 199 20.74 -5.42 -11.82
CA VAL A 199 21.52 -6.10 -12.86
C VAL A 199 22.05 -7.40 -12.30
N MET A 200 21.76 -8.51 -12.98
CA MET A 200 22.26 -9.85 -12.67
C MET A 200 22.95 -10.42 -13.91
N GLU A 201 24.12 -11.04 -13.75
CA GLU A 201 24.84 -11.69 -14.86
C GLU A 201 25.11 -10.76 -16.07
N GLY A 202 25.27 -9.46 -15.82
CA GLY A 202 25.56 -8.46 -16.87
C GLY A 202 24.34 -8.02 -17.69
N ARG A 203 23.13 -8.52 -17.38
CA ARG A 203 21.86 -8.09 -17.99
C ARG A 203 20.96 -7.39 -16.99
N GLU A 204 20.06 -6.55 -17.49
CA GLU A 204 19.03 -5.94 -16.67
C GLU A 204 18.09 -7.03 -16.12
N THR A 205 17.82 -6.95 -14.82
CA THR A 205 16.88 -7.84 -14.16
C THR A 205 15.46 -7.46 -14.57
N THR A 206 14.66 -8.44 -14.98
CA THR A 206 13.26 -8.27 -15.37
C THR A 206 12.31 -8.53 -14.19
N LEU A 207 11.02 -8.24 -14.37
CA LEU A 207 9.98 -8.62 -13.41
C LEU A 207 9.94 -10.15 -13.21
N ALA A 208 10.05 -10.94 -14.29
CA ALA A 208 10.05 -12.40 -14.20
C ALA A 208 11.20 -12.93 -13.34
N ASP A 209 12.42 -12.38 -13.53
CA ASP A 209 13.59 -12.77 -12.74
C ASP A 209 13.39 -12.47 -11.25
N ALA A 210 12.78 -11.32 -10.93
CA ALA A 210 12.50 -10.95 -9.53
C ALA A 210 11.46 -11.86 -8.90
N VAL A 211 10.38 -12.18 -9.62
CA VAL A 211 9.33 -13.07 -9.15
C VAL A 211 9.88 -14.49 -8.94
N ASP A 212 10.66 -15.02 -9.89
CA ASP A 212 11.31 -16.32 -9.76
C ASP A 212 12.33 -16.35 -8.62
N ALA A 213 13.15 -15.31 -8.45
CA ALA A 213 14.10 -15.23 -7.33
C ALA A 213 13.38 -15.29 -5.98
N VAL A 214 12.22 -14.63 -5.84
CA VAL A 214 11.47 -14.56 -4.57
C VAL A 214 10.61 -15.80 -4.33
N LEU A 215 9.85 -16.26 -5.34
CA LEU A 215 8.87 -17.33 -5.22
C LEU A 215 9.40 -18.71 -5.64
N GLY A 216 10.37 -18.78 -6.55
CA GLY A 216 10.85 -20.02 -7.17
C GLY A 216 9.72 -20.78 -7.84
N ALA A 217 9.61 -22.08 -7.54
CA ALA A 217 8.55 -22.94 -8.08
C ALA A 217 7.12 -22.41 -7.82
N ASP A 218 6.91 -21.65 -6.74
CA ASP A 218 5.62 -21.05 -6.42
C ASP A 218 5.21 -19.91 -7.37
N ALA A 219 6.05 -19.50 -8.32
CA ALA A 219 5.73 -18.50 -9.34
C ALA A 219 4.86 -19.06 -10.48
N ALA A 220 4.92 -20.37 -10.73
CA ALA A 220 4.32 -20.97 -11.91
C ALA A 220 2.79 -20.78 -11.95
N GLY A 221 2.30 -20.29 -13.09
CA GLY A 221 0.86 -20.09 -13.34
C GLY A 221 0.23 -18.93 -12.59
N LYS A 222 1.00 -18.15 -11.81
CA LYS A 222 0.47 -16.99 -11.09
C LYS A 222 0.34 -15.78 -11.99
N ARG A 223 -0.77 -15.06 -11.82
CA ARG A 223 -0.98 -13.76 -12.46
C ARG A 223 -0.31 -12.68 -11.63
N ILE A 224 0.52 -11.86 -12.28
CA ILE A 224 1.32 -10.83 -11.60
C ILE A 224 0.70 -9.45 -11.81
N LEU A 225 0.30 -8.80 -10.71
CA LEU A 225 -0.26 -7.46 -10.72
C LEU A 225 0.63 -6.46 -9.97
N ILE A 226 0.73 -5.24 -10.51
CA ILE A 226 1.29 -4.07 -9.83
C ILE A 226 0.34 -2.89 -10.13
N HIS A 227 -0.18 -2.23 -9.09
CA HIS A 227 -1.17 -1.15 -9.21
C HIS A 227 -2.42 -1.54 -10.02
N GLY A 228 -2.87 -2.78 -9.91
CA GLY A 228 -4.02 -3.32 -10.64
C GLY A 228 -3.76 -3.66 -12.11
N LEU A 229 -2.51 -3.56 -12.58
CA LEU A 229 -2.13 -3.83 -13.97
C LEU A 229 -1.37 -5.14 -14.07
N GLU A 230 -1.68 -5.93 -15.11
CA GLU A 230 -0.84 -7.05 -15.54
C GLU A 230 0.41 -6.49 -16.24
N VAL A 231 1.52 -6.50 -15.53
CA VAL A 231 2.78 -5.96 -16.03
C VAL A 231 3.52 -7.04 -16.83
N PRO A 232 4.01 -6.73 -18.04
CA PRO A 232 4.76 -7.70 -18.84
C PRO A 232 5.97 -8.27 -18.08
N PRO A 233 6.20 -9.60 -18.11
CA PRO A 233 7.28 -10.25 -17.37
C PRO A 233 8.68 -9.73 -17.72
N GLU A 234 8.88 -9.27 -18.95
CA GLU A 234 10.13 -8.70 -19.48
C GLU A 234 10.40 -7.27 -18.99
N THR A 235 9.45 -6.64 -18.29
CA THR A 235 9.61 -5.24 -17.85
C THR A 235 10.84 -5.08 -16.97
N PRO A 236 11.73 -4.12 -17.27
CA PRO A 236 12.90 -3.81 -16.46
C PRO A 236 12.56 -3.51 -14.99
N LEU A 237 13.18 -4.26 -14.08
CA LEU A 237 12.93 -4.11 -12.64
C LEU A 237 13.41 -2.75 -12.11
N LEU A 238 14.50 -2.21 -12.67
CA LEU A 238 14.99 -0.88 -12.31
C LEU A 238 13.95 0.20 -12.68
N TRP A 239 13.33 0.07 -13.85
CA TRP A 239 12.28 0.97 -14.29
C TRP A 239 11.05 0.88 -13.38
N LEU A 240 10.61 -0.33 -13.02
CA LEU A 240 9.52 -0.52 -12.06
C LEU A 240 9.82 0.14 -10.71
N SER A 241 11.05 -0.01 -10.21
CA SER A 241 11.45 0.60 -8.95
C SER A 241 11.41 2.13 -8.98
N LYS A 242 11.67 2.75 -10.13
CA LYS A 242 11.66 4.21 -10.28
C LYS A 242 10.25 4.77 -10.47
N HIS A 243 9.37 4.05 -11.16
CA HIS A 243 8.10 4.59 -11.65
C HIS A 243 6.85 3.98 -11.03
N MET A 244 6.93 2.75 -10.52
CA MET A 244 5.79 1.97 -10.01
C MET A 244 5.89 1.66 -8.51
N SER A 245 6.87 2.23 -7.80
CA SER A 245 6.94 2.11 -6.34
C SER A 245 5.79 2.84 -5.65
N HIS A 246 5.33 2.30 -4.52
CA HIS A 246 4.37 2.96 -3.65
C HIS A 246 5.04 4.10 -2.86
N CYS A 247 4.25 4.83 -2.06
CA CYS A 247 4.75 5.92 -1.23
C CYS A 247 5.78 5.48 -0.17
N ASP A 248 5.91 4.19 0.10
CA ASP A 248 6.92 3.61 0.97
C ASP A 248 8.22 3.21 0.24
N ASN A 249 8.31 3.54 -1.05
CA ASN A 249 9.39 3.18 -1.97
C ASN A 249 9.60 1.67 -2.19
N PHE A 250 8.57 0.84 -1.96
CA PHE A 250 8.55 -0.55 -2.39
C PHE A 250 7.71 -0.74 -3.66
N VAL A 251 8.15 -1.66 -4.53
CA VAL A 251 7.30 -2.24 -5.57
C VAL A 251 6.53 -3.39 -4.94
N HIS A 252 5.23 -3.21 -4.75
CA HIS A 252 4.35 -4.28 -4.26
C HIS A 252 3.83 -5.07 -5.46
N ILE A 253 4.15 -6.36 -5.48
CA ILE A 253 3.82 -7.30 -6.55
C ILE A 253 2.80 -8.28 -5.99
N CYS A 254 1.59 -8.29 -6.55
CA CYS A 254 0.55 -9.25 -6.17
C CYS A 254 0.65 -10.48 -7.09
N ALA A 255 0.88 -11.66 -6.52
CA ALA A 255 0.96 -12.92 -7.24
C ALA A 255 -0.27 -13.78 -6.95
N LEU A 256 -1.19 -13.84 -7.92
CA LEU A 256 -2.55 -14.38 -7.81
C LEU A 256 -2.76 -15.74 -8.46
#